data_AF-A0A2W2FJL3-F1
#
_entry.id   AF-A0A2W2FJL3-F1
#
_cell.length_a   1.000
_cell.length_b   1.000
_cell.length_c   1.000
_cell.angle_alpha   90.00
_cell.angle_beta   90.00
_cell.angle_gamma   90.00
#
_symmetry.space_group_name_H-M   'P 1'
#
loop_
_entity.id
_entity.type
_entity.pdbx_description
1 polymer ?
#
loop_
_entity_poly.entity_id
_entity_poly.type
_entity_poly.pdbx_seq_one_letter_code
_entity_poly.pdbx_strand_id
1 'polypeptide(L)'
;MCDDCEQTIADHLMHGFTKLREALHGGRLPRTKGGVVVREMEVIHQWVTSPEASSTRIDAITPLIKKRPHPGEPAEVRAFRAQCIHHELHSLEARVRRADAKSRGAATRPERDLRTADWSRPLRDDPAAFDLLLDAILRVRHGARDLYAIPADLLTQHRLDWRSGYRLLRRALEQLRELHPEFHRTNAMIHLDLPATELTDSPEDLFLREEERQEANAAIQHMLAPGPRGLAYQRLLKHICAATPPQATELIPWTAAAFEITLPEAETLVRETIHRVATTDVDVFLQMELPAEA
;
A
#
# COMPACT_ATOMS: atom_id res chain seq x y z
N MET A 1 -27.21 11.67 10.83
CA MET A 1 -26.12 12.61 10.52
C MET A 1 -25.75 13.25 11.85
N CYS A 2 -24.48 13.40 12.21
CA CYS A 2 -24.11 14.10 13.44
C CYS A 2 -24.05 15.61 13.19
N ASP A 3 -24.16 16.41 14.25
CA ASP A 3 -24.14 17.88 14.20
C ASP A 3 -22.90 18.42 13.47
N ASP A 4 -21.74 17.79 13.68
CA ASP A 4 -20.49 18.15 12.99
C ASP A 4 -20.57 17.94 11.46
N CYS A 5 -21.26 16.89 11.01
CA CYS A 5 -21.49 16.66 9.58
C CYS A 5 -22.44 17.70 8.99
N GLU A 6 -23.49 18.09 9.72
CA GLU A 6 -24.43 19.11 9.26
C GLU A 6 -23.75 20.48 9.16
N GLN A 7 -22.98 20.86 10.19
CA GLN A 7 -22.23 22.10 10.23
C GLN A 7 -21.18 22.15 9.12
N THR A 8 -20.46 21.06 8.90
CA THR A 8 -19.47 20.96 7.82
C THR A 8 -20.13 21.18 6.45
N ILE A 9 -21.27 20.53 6.19
CA ILE A 9 -22.03 20.74 4.94
C ILE A 9 -22.50 22.19 4.81
N ALA A 10 -23.01 22.80 5.90
CA ALA A 10 -23.45 24.19 5.91
C ALA A 10 -22.30 25.15 5.58
N ASP A 11 -21.13 24.98 6.21
CA ASP A 11 -19.94 25.79 5.95
C ASP A 11 -19.50 25.71 4.49
N HIS A 12 -19.60 24.51 3.87
CA HIS A 12 -19.27 24.33 2.46
C HIS A 12 -20.24 25.01 1.51
N LEU A 13 -21.54 24.90 1.79
CA LEU A 13 -22.55 25.64 1.02
C LEU A 13 -22.30 27.15 1.14
N MET A 14 -22.02 27.64 2.35
CA MET A 14 -21.69 29.05 2.59
C MET A 14 -20.41 29.49 1.87
N HIS A 15 -19.41 28.62 1.75
CA HIS A 15 -18.21 28.91 0.96
C HIS A 15 -18.53 29.07 -0.53
N GLY A 16 -19.33 28.16 -1.10
CA GLY A 16 -19.80 28.26 -2.48
C GLY A 16 -20.56 29.57 -2.74
N PHE A 17 -21.44 29.98 -1.82
CA PHE A 17 -22.14 31.26 -1.88
C PHE A 17 -21.21 32.46 -1.75
N THR A 18 -20.22 32.41 -0.86
CA THR A 18 -19.23 33.48 -0.69
C THR A 18 -18.44 33.69 -1.98
N LYS A 19 -17.99 32.61 -2.62
CA LYS A 19 -17.30 32.64 -3.92
C LYS A 19 -18.14 33.32 -5.00
N LEU A 20 -19.43 32.97 -5.09
CA LEU A 20 -20.35 33.62 -6.02
C LEU A 20 -20.53 35.11 -5.71
N ARG A 21 -20.71 35.45 -4.42
CA ARG A 21 -20.89 36.83 -4.00
C ARG A 21 -19.67 37.70 -4.34
N GLU A 22 -18.47 37.20 -4.10
CA GLU A 22 -17.22 37.89 -4.48
C GLU A 22 -17.14 38.13 -5.99
N ALA A 23 -17.47 37.11 -6.80
CA ALA A 23 -17.52 37.25 -8.25
C ALA A 23 -18.51 38.32 -8.72
N LEU A 24 -19.66 38.45 -8.05
CA LEU A 24 -20.69 39.44 -8.40
C LEU A 24 -20.35 40.87 -7.94
N HIS A 25 -19.57 41.05 -6.87
CA HIS A 25 -19.20 42.38 -6.33
C HIS A 25 -17.93 42.97 -6.98
N GLY A 26 -17.69 42.66 -8.26
CA GLY A 26 -16.52 43.14 -9.01
C GLY A 26 -15.23 42.34 -8.75
N GLY A 27 -15.32 41.21 -8.04
CA GLY A 27 -14.23 40.24 -7.96
C GLY A 27 -13.97 39.56 -9.29
N ARG A 28 -12.76 39.01 -9.45
CA ARG A 28 -12.42 38.22 -10.64
C ARG A 28 -13.13 36.87 -10.58
N LEU A 29 -13.73 36.44 -11.70
CA LEU A 29 -14.24 35.08 -11.82
C LEU A 29 -13.11 34.06 -11.58
N PRO A 30 -13.39 32.96 -10.87
CA PRO A 30 -12.39 31.95 -10.59
C PRO A 30 -11.86 31.37 -11.90
N ARG A 31 -10.56 31.06 -11.89
CA ARG A 31 -9.82 30.53 -13.04
C ARG A 31 -9.30 29.13 -12.76
N THR A 32 -9.25 28.31 -13.79
CA THR A 32 -8.59 27.02 -13.79
C THR A 32 -7.08 27.18 -13.64
N LYS A 33 -6.34 26.08 -13.42
CA LYS A 33 -4.87 26.10 -13.38
C LYS A 33 -4.23 26.64 -14.67
N GLY A 34 -4.90 26.50 -15.81
CA GLY A 34 -4.47 27.06 -17.10
C GLY A 34 -4.82 28.55 -17.28
N GLY A 35 -5.33 29.22 -16.24
CA GLY A 35 -5.71 30.63 -16.30
C GLY A 35 -7.04 30.92 -17.01
N VAL A 36 -7.74 29.91 -17.52
CA VAL A 36 -9.05 30.07 -18.18
C VAL A 36 -10.14 30.24 -17.13
N VAL A 37 -11.10 31.12 -17.37
CA VAL A 37 -12.27 31.32 -16.48
C VAL A 37 -13.07 30.03 -16.37
N VAL A 38 -13.54 29.72 -15.17
CA VAL A 38 -14.42 28.57 -14.93
C VAL A 38 -15.77 28.83 -15.60
N ARG A 39 -16.08 28.06 -16.65
CA ARG A 39 -17.26 28.22 -17.51
C ARG A 39 -18.56 28.31 -16.73
N GLU A 40 -18.77 27.41 -15.77
CA GLU A 40 -20.01 27.39 -14.99
C GLU A 40 -20.14 28.66 -14.15
N MET A 41 -19.04 29.22 -13.65
CA MET A 41 -19.10 30.49 -12.92
C MET A 41 -19.42 31.68 -13.80
N GLU A 42 -18.93 31.67 -15.04
CA GLU A 42 -19.28 32.65 -16.05
C GLU A 42 -20.78 32.58 -16.39
N VAL A 43 -21.33 31.38 -16.59
CA VAL A 43 -22.77 31.18 -16.86
C VAL A 43 -23.62 31.72 -15.71
N ILE A 44 -23.27 31.42 -14.46
CA ILE A 44 -24.01 31.95 -13.30
C ILE A 44 -23.88 33.47 -13.22
N HIS A 45 -22.69 34.02 -13.44
CA HIS A 45 -22.47 35.46 -13.41
C HIS A 45 -23.30 36.17 -14.49
N GLN A 46 -23.24 35.70 -15.74
CA GLN A 46 -24.04 36.24 -16.85
C GLN A 46 -25.53 36.16 -16.54
N TRP A 47 -26.00 35.04 -15.99
CA TRP A 47 -27.39 34.89 -15.61
C TRP A 47 -27.80 35.90 -14.54
N VAL A 48 -27.08 35.98 -13.41
CA VAL A 48 -27.44 36.85 -12.28
C VAL A 48 -27.31 38.33 -12.62
N THR A 49 -26.44 38.69 -13.57
CA THR A 49 -26.27 40.07 -14.05
C THR A 49 -27.12 40.41 -15.28
N SER A 50 -27.91 39.45 -15.78
CA SER A 50 -28.80 39.68 -16.92
C SER A 50 -30.00 40.58 -16.53
N PRO A 51 -30.53 41.37 -17.48
CA PRO A 51 -31.77 42.13 -17.27
C PRO A 51 -32.93 41.23 -16.79
N GLU A 52 -33.03 40.01 -17.33
CA GLU A 52 -34.08 39.04 -17.03
C GLU A 52 -34.01 38.55 -15.57
N ALA A 53 -32.84 38.55 -14.94
CA ALA A 53 -32.69 38.16 -13.54
C ALA A 53 -33.52 39.02 -12.58
N SER A 54 -33.66 40.32 -12.89
CA SER A 54 -34.45 41.26 -12.08
C SER A 54 -35.95 40.91 -12.05
N SER A 55 -36.44 40.25 -13.09
CA SER A 55 -37.83 39.79 -13.22
C SER A 55 -38.04 38.35 -12.74
N THR A 56 -36.96 37.61 -12.50
CA THR A 56 -37.04 36.20 -12.12
C THR A 56 -37.33 36.06 -10.64
N ARG A 57 -38.46 35.44 -10.29
CA ARG A 57 -38.82 35.19 -8.89
C ARG A 57 -37.92 34.10 -8.28
N ILE A 58 -37.28 34.42 -7.15
CA ILE A 58 -36.48 33.47 -6.36
C ILE A 58 -37.28 32.19 -6.00
N ASP A 59 -38.58 32.34 -5.76
CA ASP A 59 -39.50 31.23 -5.45
C ASP A 59 -39.63 30.23 -6.59
N ALA A 60 -39.39 30.64 -7.84
CA ALA A 60 -39.44 29.76 -9.00
C ALA A 60 -38.14 28.95 -9.17
N ILE A 61 -37.00 29.51 -8.75
CA ILE A 61 -35.68 28.90 -8.85
C ILE A 61 -35.41 27.94 -7.69
N THR A 62 -35.78 28.33 -6.48
CA THR A 62 -35.47 27.57 -5.24
C THR A 62 -35.89 26.10 -5.32
N PRO A 63 -37.09 25.75 -5.82
CA PRO A 63 -37.50 24.36 -5.98
C PRO A 63 -36.63 23.58 -6.97
N LEU A 64 -36.12 24.23 -8.02
CA LEU A 64 -35.26 23.59 -9.01
C LEU A 64 -33.92 23.19 -8.38
N ILE A 65 -33.32 24.08 -7.60
CA ILE A 65 -32.06 23.81 -6.88
C ILE A 65 -32.25 22.69 -5.83
N LYS A 66 -33.39 22.66 -5.12
CA LYS A 66 -33.68 21.64 -4.10
C LYS A 66 -33.98 20.25 -4.68
N LYS A 67 -34.50 20.16 -5.90
CA LYS A 67 -34.81 18.88 -6.55
C LYS A 67 -33.53 18.16 -6.99
N ARG A 68 -33.66 16.84 -7.21
CA ARG A 68 -32.59 16.00 -7.74
C ARG A 68 -32.24 16.42 -9.17
N PRO A 69 -30.95 16.44 -9.57
CA PRO A 69 -30.54 16.80 -10.92
C PRO A 69 -31.27 16.00 -11.99
N HIS A 70 -31.65 16.65 -13.10
CA HIS A 70 -32.25 16.00 -14.26
C HIS A 70 -31.80 16.63 -15.59
N PRO A 71 -31.86 15.90 -16.73
CA PRO A 71 -31.32 16.37 -18.00
C PRO A 71 -31.94 17.68 -18.53
N GLY A 72 -33.23 17.91 -18.24
CA GLY A 72 -33.96 19.12 -18.65
C GLY A 72 -33.78 20.36 -17.75
N GLU A 73 -32.86 20.36 -16.79
CA GLU A 73 -32.63 21.54 -15.95
C GLU A 73 -32.10 22.73 -16.78
N PRO A 74 -32.47 23.98 -16.46
CA PRO A 74 -31.88 25.18 -17.05
C PRO A 74 -30.34 25.21 -16.88
N ALA A 75 -29.63 25.79 -17.84
CA ALA A 75 -28.17 25.78 -17.87
C ALA A 75 -27.55 26.45 -16.62
N GLU A 76 -28.21 27.49 -16.13
CA GLU A 76 -27.82 28.32 -15.01
C GLU A 76 -27.99 27.58 -13.69
N VAL A 77 -29.08 26.82 -13.54
CA VAL A 77 -29.33 25.93 -12.39
C VAL A 77 -28.27 24.83 -12.35
N ARG A 78 -27.97 24.20 -13.49
CA ARG A 78 -26.91 23.18 -13.58
C ARG A 78 -25.55 23.76 -13.21
N ALA A 79 -25.22 24.93 -13.75
CA ALA A 79 -23.96 25.61 -13.46
C ALA A 79 -23.84 25.97 -11.97
N PHE A 80 -24.89 26.54 -11.38
CA PHE A 80 -24.96 26.85 -9.95
C PHE A 80 -24.73 25.60 -9.10
N ARG A 81 -25.45 24.52 -9.41
CA ARG A 81 -25.30 23.25 -8.69
C ARG A 81 -23.89 22.70 -8.80
N ALA A 82 -23.29 22.75 -9.99
CA ALA A 82 -21.92 22.30 -10.21
C ALA A 82 -20.92 23.06 -9.33
N GLN A 83 -21.02 24.39 -9.26
CA GLN A 83 -19.99 25.25 -8.64
C GLN A 83 -20.20 25.54 -7.16
N CYS A 84 -21.44 25.60 -6.70
CA CYS A 84 -21.77 25.99 -5.33
C CYS A 84 -22.13 24.79 -4.44
N ILE A 85 -22.45 23.64 -5.04
CA ILE A 85 -22.86 22.43 -4.31
C ILE A 85 -21.91 21.28 -4.62
N HIS A 86 -21.88 20.79 -5.87
CA HIS A 86 -21.14 19.57 -6.21
C HIS A 86 -19.63 19.73 -6.10
N HIS A 87 -19.04 20.82 -6.55
CA HIS A 87 -17.60 21.02 -6.45
C HIS A 87 -17.12 21.08 -4.99
N GLU A 88 -17.88 21.77 -4.14
CA GLU A 88 -17.58 21.87 -2.71
C GLU A 88 -17.72 20.52 -2.02
N LEU A 89 -18.81 19.79 -2.29
CA LEU A 89 -19.03 18.46 -1.73
C LEU A 89 -18.05 17.41 -2.27
N HIS A 90 -17.66 17.48 -3.54
CA HIS A 90 -16.68 16.55 -4.10
C HIS A 90 -15.30 16.77 -3.47
N SER A 91 -14.95 18.01 -3.16
CA SER A 91 -13.67 18.34 -2.51
C SER A 91 -13.71 18.22 -1.00
N LEU A 92 -14.88 18.10 -0.37
CA LEU A 92 -15.08 17.99 1.08
C LEU A 92 -14.30 16.82 1.66
N GLU A 93 -14.49 15.61 1.16
CA GLU A 93 -13.83 14.40 1.66
C GLU A 93 -12.30 14.55 1.61
N ALA A 94 -11.76 14.99 0.47
CA ALA A 94 -10.32 15.21 0.32
C ALA A 94 -9.79 16.33 1.24
N ARG A 95 -10.60 17.34 1.56
CA ARG A 95 -10.22 18.48 2.40
C ARG A 95 -10.25 18.11 3.88
N VAL A 96 -11.33 17.48 4.35
CA VAL A 96 -11.44 16.93 5.71
C VAL A 96 -10.29 15.96 5.97
N ARG A 97 -9.99 15.05 5.04
CA ARG A 97 -8.85 14.13 5.15
C ARG A 97 -7.49 14.81 5.25
N ARG A 98 -7.31 15.97 4.62
CA ARG A 98 -6.07 16.75 4.74
C ARG A 98 -5.99 17.49 6.06
N ALA A 99 -7.10 18.06 6.52
CA ALA A 99 -7.18 18.73 7.81
C ALA A 99 -6.92 17.74 8.96
N ASP A 100 -7.56 16.57 8.91
CA ASP A 100 -7.38 15.46 9.84
C ASP A 100 -5.95 14.88 9.79
N ALA A 101 -5.37 14.71 8.59
CA ALA A 101 -3.95 14.32 8.51
C ALA A 101 -3.04 15.38 9.13
N LYS A 102 -3.30 16.67 8.89
CA LYS A 102 -2.51 17.77 9.45
C LYS A 102 -2.62 17.83 10.98
N SER A 103 -3.81 17.65 11.56
CA SER A 103 -3.99 17.65 13.02
C SER A 103 -3.27 16.48 13.69
N ARG A 104 -3.11 15.36 12.99
CA ARG A 104 -2.38 14.17 13.46
C ARG A 104 -0.88 14.17 13.11
N GLY A 105 -0.37 15.23 12.46
CA GLY A 105 1.02 15.31 12.00
C GLY A 105 1.35 14.34 10.85
N ALA A 106 0.35 13.74 10.22
CA ALA A 106 0.50 12.80 9.12
C ALA A 106 0.68 13.53 7.77
N ALA A 107 1.19 12.80 6.79
CA ALA A 107 1.35 13.32 5.43
C ALA A 107 -0.01 13.62 4.80
N THR A 108 -0.19 14.86 4.34
CA THR A 108 -1.46 15.25 3.69
C THR A 108 -1.67 14.49 2.37
N ARG A 109 -0.58 14.14 1.67
CA ARG A 109 -0.54 13.40 0.41
C ARG A 109 0.56 12.32 0.43
N PRO A 110 0.34 11.20 1.14
CA PRO A 110 1.34 10.13 1.30
C PRO A 110 1.74 9.54 -0.05
N GLU A 111 0.82 9.43 -1.00
CA GLU A 111 1.11 9.02 -2.38
C GLU A 111 2.16 9.92 -3.05
N ARG A 112 1.96 11.24 -2.99
CA ARG A 112 2.92 12.21 -3.53
C ARG A 112 4.26 12.08 -2.83
N ASP A 113 4.27 12.01 -1.51
CA ASP A 113 5.49 12.00 -0.73
C ASP A 113 6.28 10.69 -0.95
N LEU A 114 5.60 9.53 -1.03
CA LEU A 114 6.20 8.25 -1.43
C LEU A 114 6.74 8.27 -2.87
N ARG A 115 6.08 8.97 -3.80
CA ARG A 115 6.52 9.05 -5.21
C ARG A 115 7.65 10.04 -5.45
N THR A 116 7.76 11.11 -4.65
CA THR A 116 8.61 12.25 -4.98
C THR A 116 9.69 12.56 -3.96
N ALA A 117 9.56 12.13 -2.71
CA ALA A 117 10.59 12.42 -1.71
C ALA A 117 11.88 11.64 -1.99
N ASP A 118 13.01 12.22 -1.59
CA ASP A 118 14.32 11.60 -1.78
C ASP A 118 14.48 10.36 -0.90
N TRP A 119 13.99 10.41 0.34
CA TRP A 119 14.09 9.30 1.30
C TRP A 119 13.34 8.05 0.83
N SER A 120 12.28 8.19 0.04
CA SER A 120 11.48 7.08 -0.48
C SER A 120 12.04 6.48 -1.76
N ARG A 121 13.15 6.99 -2.29
CA ARG A 121 13.80 6.47 -3.50
C ARG A 121 14.06 4.96 -3.46
N PRO A 122 14.62 4.39 -2.37
CA PRO A 122 14.89 2.94 -2.33
C PRO A 122 13.64 2.07 -2.34
N LEU A 123 12.48 2.62 -1.94
CA LEU A 123 11.20 1.91 -1.98
C LEU A 123 10.65 1.78 -3.42
N ARG A 124 11.14 2.61 -4.35
CA ARG A 124 10.69 2.67 -5.75
C ARG A 124 11.48 1.76 -6.68
N ASP A 125 12.52 1.08 -6.17
CA ASP A 125 13.40 0.23 -6.97
C ASP A 125 12.68 -1.04 -7.46
N ASP A 126 11.69 -1.52 -6.70
CA ASP A 126 10.77 -2.59 -7.11
C ASP A 126 9.36 -2.01 -7.32
N PRO A 127 8.88 -1.89 -8.58
CA PRO A 127 7.57 -1.33 -8.86
C PRO A 127 6.41 -2.10 -8.24
N ALA A 128 6.49 -3.43 -8.15
CA ALA A 128 5.44 -4.24 -7.57
C ALA A 128 5.37 -4.04 -6.05
N ALA A 129 6.53 -4.04 -5.38
CA ALA A 129 6.61 -3.76 -3.95
C ALA A 129 6.09 -2.35 -3.62
N PHE A 130 6.44 -1.36 -4.45
CA PHE A 130 6.02 0.01 -4.27
C PHE A 130 4.50 0.19 -4.43
N ASP A 131 3.90 -0.41 -5.46
CA ASP A 131 2.46 -0.30 -5.70
C ASP A 131 1.67 -1.00 -4.59
N LEU A 132 2.11 -2.16 -4.11
CA LEU A 132 1.53 -2.85 -2.95
C LEU A 132 1.61 -1.98 -1.68
N LEU A 133 2.78 -1.40 -1.41
CA LEU A 133 2.98 -0.51 -0.26
C LEU A 133 2.09 0.72 -0.32
N LEU A 134 2.03 1.36 -1.49
CA LEU A 134 1.24 2.56 -1.71
C LEU A 134 -0.26 2.28 -1.50
N ASP A 135 -0.76 1.19 -2.07
CA ASP A 135 -2.14 0.75 -1.88
C ASP A 135 -2.44 0.46 -0.40
N ALA A 136 -1.58 -0.28 0.30
CA ALA A 136 -1.75 -0.58 1.72
C ALA A 136 -1.86 0.69 2.59
N ILE A 137 -0.96 1.66 2.40
CA ILE A 137 -0.98 2.94 3.13
C ILE A 137 -2.26 3.73 2.83
N LEU A 138 -2.69 3.77 1.56
CA LEU A 138 -3.91 4.47 1.18
C LEU A 138 -5.16 3.80 1.75
N ARG A 139 -5.29 2.47 1.64
CA ARG A 139 -6.44 1.72 2.17
C ARG A 139 -6.57 1.87 3.68
N VAL A 140 -5.49 1.70 4.42
CA VAL A 140 -5.50 1.86 5.89
C VAL A 140 -5.87 3.28 6.28
N ARG A 141 -5.35 4.30 5.57
CA ARG A 141 -5.78 5.69 5.75
C ARG A 141 -7.26 5.91 5.41
N HIS A 142 -7.83 5.09 4.53
CA HIS A 142 -9.26 5.07 4.19
C HIS A 142 -10.11 4.20 5.13
N GLY A 143 -9.53 3.70 6.23
CA GLY A 143 -10.24 2.97 7.27
C GLY A 143 -10.23 1.45 7.10
N ALA A 144 -9.42 0.91 6.18
CA ALA A 144 -9.15 -0.52 6.17
C ALA A 144 -8.44 -0.91 7.49
N ARG A 145 -8.89 -2.03 8.07
CA ARG A 145 -8.35 -2.56 9.33
C ARG A 145 -7.23 -3.57 9.15
N ASP A 146 -6.98 -3.96 7.91
CA ASP A 146 -5.96 -4.93 7.56
C ASP A 146 -5.00 -4.32 6.54
N LEU A 147 -3.76 -4.15 6.99
CA LEU A 147 -2.65 -3.63 6.19
C LEU A 147 -2.27 -4.60 5.08
N TYR A 148 -2.43 -5.90 5.32
CA TYR A 148 -2.01 -6.99 4.43
C TYR A 148 -3.14 -7.50 3.51
N ALA A 149 -4.34 -6.91 3.57
CA ALA A 149 -5.44 -7.22 2.66
C ALA A 149 -5.16 -6.73 1.23
N ILE A 150 -4.37 -7.47 0.44
CA ILE A 150 -3.98 -7.07 -0.92
C ILE A 150 -5.14 -7.27 -1.92
N PRO A 151 -5.49 -6.28 -2.75
CA PRO A 151 -6.48 -6.45 -3.81
C PRO A 151 -6.05 -7.49 -4.86
N ALA A 152 -6.97 -8.36 -5.28
CA ALA A 152 -6.68 -9.45 -6.23
C ALA A 152 -6.31 -8.95 -7.64
N ASP A 153 -6.85 -7.80 -8.05
CA ASP A 153 -6.50 -7.08 -9.27
C ASP A 153 -5.05 -6.61 -9.25
N LEU A 154 -4.57 -6.12 -8.10
CA LEU A 154 -3.19 -5.68 -7.93
C LEU A 154 -2.21 -6.86 -8.01
N LEU A 155 -2.55 -8.00 -7.39
CA LEU A 155 -1.79 -9.24 -7.54
C LEU A 155 -1.73 -9.71 -9.00
N THR A 156 -2.88 -9.69 -9.69
CA THR A 156 -2.98 -10.08 -11.10
C THR A 156 -2.14 -9.17 -11.99
N GLN A 157 -2.18 -7.85 -11.76
CA GLN A 157 -1.40 -6.85 -12.49
C GLN A 157 0.10 -7.13 -12.42
N HIS A 158 0.61 -7.51 -11.25
CA HIS A 158 2.03 -7.80 -11.04
C HIS A 158 2.39 -9.28 -11.23
N ARG A 159 1.43 -10.13 -11.61
CA ARG A 159 1.60 -11.59 -11.78
C ARG A 159 2.13 -12.26 -10.51
N LEU A 160 1.67 -11.80 -9.36
CA LEU A 160 2.01 -12.36 -8.07
C LEU A 160 0.88 -13.29 -7.61
N ASP A 161 1.24 -14.40 -6.98
CA ASP A 161 0.30 -15.08 -6.11
C ASP A 161 0.14 -14.32 -4.79
N TRP A 162 -0.87 -14.69 -4.01
CA TRP A 162 -1.15 -14.06 -2.72
C TRP A 162 0.07 -14.06 -1.79
N ARG A 163 0.82 -15.16 -1.73
CA ARG A 163 1.96 -15.33 -0.83
C ARG A 163 3.12 -14.41 -1.18
N SER A 164 3.47 -14.37 -2.45
CA SER A 164 4.53 -13.52 -2.99
C SER A 164 4.17 -12.05 -2.77
N GLY A 165 2.90 -11.68 -3.02
CA GLY A 165 2.39 -10.35 -2.72
C GLY A 165 2.51 -9.99 -1.23
N TYR A 166 2.09 -10.90 -0.34
CA TYR A 166 2.18 -10.70 1.12
C TYR A 166 3.62 -10.47 1.59
N ARG A 167 4.55 -11.37 1.20
CA ARG A 167 5.97 -11.25 1.56
C ARG A 167 6.58 -9.96 1.02
N LEU A 168 6.23 -9.60 -0.21
CA LEU A 168 6.75 -8.39 -0.86
C LEU A 168 6.24 -7.12 -0.16
N LEU A 169 4.95 -7.07 0.17
CA LEU A 169 4.34 -5.99 0.94
C LEU A 169 4.96 -5.87 2.33
N ARG A 170 5.13 -6.99 3.04
CA ARG A 170 5.76 -7.02 4.37
C ARG A 170 7.17 -6.44 4.33
N ARG A 171 7.99 -6.89 3.39
CA ARG A 171 9.35 -6.36 3.20
C ARG A 171 9.33 -4.86 2.89
N ALA A 172 8.41 -4.41 2.04
CA ALA A 172 8.28 -2.99 1.71
C ALA A 172 7.86 -2.13 2.92
N LEU A 173 6.99 -2.65 3.78
CA LEU A 173 6.57 -2.01 5.04
C LEU A 173 7.72 -1.96 6.06
N GLU A 174 8.47 -3.05 6.21
CA GLU A 174 9.68 -3.11 7.05
C GLU A 174 10.71 -2.09 6.57
N GLN A 175 10.98 -2.03 5.26
CA GLN A 175 11.88 -1.05 4.66
C GLN A 175 11.38 0.39 4.85
N LEU A 176 10.07 0.64 4.73
CA LEU A 176 9.48 1.96 5.02
C LEU A 176 9.67 2.35 6.50
N ARG A 177 9.50 1.40 7.42
CA ARG A 177 9.70 1.61 8.86
C ARG A 177 11.15 1.97 9.17
N GLU A 178 12.11 1.35 8.50
CA GLU A 178 13.53 1.65 8.66
C GLU A 178 13.92 3.00 8.05
N LEU A 179 13.47 3.30 6.83
CA LEU A 179 13.82 4.52 6.11
C LEU A 179 13.17 5.77 6.71
N HIS A 180 11.91 5.67 7.14
CA HIS A 180 11.15 6.81 7.64
C HIS A 180 10.12 6.41 8.70
N PRO A 181 10.56 6.06 9.93
CA PRO A 181 9.70 5.49 10.97
C PRO A 181 8.50 6.37 11.34
N GLU A 182 8.66 7.69 11.37
CA GLU A 182 7.56 8.63 11.67
C GLU A 182 6.47 8.62 10.60
N PHE A 183 6.82 8.39 9.33
CA PHE A 183 5.85 8.33 8.24
C PHE A 183 5.07 7.02 8.32
N HIS A 184 5.77 5.91 8.56
CA HIS A 184 5.15 4.61 8.81
C HIS A 184 4.17 4.68 9.99
N ARG A 185 4.60 5.23 11.13
CA ARG A 185 3.77 5.37 12.33
C ARG A 185 2.50 6.18 12.06
N THR A 186 2.64 7.36 11.47
CA THR A 186 1.52 8.30 11.28
C THR A 186 0.54 7.90 10.17
N ASN A 187 0.99 7.15 9.15
CA ASN A 187 0.16 6.79 8.00
C ASN A 187 -0.32 5.34 8.00
N ALA A 188 0.34 4.43 8.74
CA ALA A 188 -0.06 3.02 8.85
C ALA A 188 -0.54 2.67 10.26
N MET A 189 0.28 2.92 11.29
CA MET A 189 0.05 2.31 12.60
C MET A 189 -1.07 2.95 13.41
N ILE A 190 -1.18 4.29 13.39
CA ILE A 190 -2.25 5.02 14.10
C ILE A 190 -3.65 4.58 13.64
N HIS A 191 -3.78 4.08 12.42
CA HIS A 191 -5.07 3.70 11.84
C HIS A 191 -5.50 2.27 12.19
N LEU A 192 -4.59 1.45 12.72
CA LEU A 192 -4.85 0.06 13.05
C LEU A 192 -5.15 -0.17 14.53
N ASP A 193 -5.13 0.88 15.37
CA ASP A 193 -5.23 0.81 16.83
C ASP A 193 -4.25 -0.20 17.47
N LEU A 194 -3.16 -0.51 16.76
CA LEU A 194 -2.15 -1.46 17.23
C LEU A 194 -1.14 -0.73 18.13
N PRO A 195 -0.82 -1.27 19.32
CA PRO A 195 0.29 -0.76 20.11
C PRO A 195 1.58 -0.85 19.29
N ALA A 196 2.41 0.19 19.34
CA ALA A 196 3.65 0.33 18.55
C ALA A 196 4.69 -0.79 18.78
N THR A 197 4.42 -1.71 19.71
CA THR A 197 5.34 -2.72 20.22
C THR A 197 4.97 -4.17 19.83
N GLU A 198 3.82 -4.43 19.20
CA GLU A 198 3.39 -5.79 18.85
C GLU A 198 3.13 -5.94 17.35
N LEU A 199 4.20 -6.00 16.58
CA LEU A 199 4.26 -6.89 15.43
C LEU A 199 4.93 -8.19 15.90
N THR A 200 4.34 -8.83 16.91
CA THR A 200 4.54 -10.25 17.14
C THR A 200 4.00 -10.98 15.92
N ASP A 201 4.61 -12.12 15.58
CA ASP A 201 4.21 -12.92 14.42
C ASP A 201 2.68 -13.08 14.40
N SER A 202 2.05 -12.58 13.33
CA SER A 202 0.62 -12.77 13.15
C SER A 202 0.30 -14.27 13.09
N PRO A 203 -0.92 -14.72 13.42
CA PRO A 203 -1.33 -16.09 13.18
C PRO A 203 -1.01 -16.55 11.75
N GLU A 204 -1.17 -15.66 10.78
CA GLU A 204 -0.80 -15.86 9.38
C GLU A 204 0.72 -16.05 9.19
N ASP A 205 1.56 -15.31 9.90
CA ASP A 205 3.02 -15.53 9.91
C ASP A 205 3.39 -16.89 10.50
N LEU A 206 2.67 -17.35 11.52
CA LEU A 206 2.87 -18.70 12.07
C LEU A 206 2.49 -19.77 11.05
N PHE A 207 1.39 -19.59 10.31
CA PHE A 207 1.00 -20.51 9.23
C PHE A 207 1.99 -20.49 8.07
N LEU A 208 2.47 -19.32 7.65
CA LEU A 208 3.46 -19.21 6.58
C LEU A 208 4.80 -19.84 6.99
N ARG A 209 5.26 -19.63 8.23
CA ARG A 209 6.46 -20.30 8.76
C ARG A 209 6.29 -21.80 8.87
N GLU A 210 5.12 -22.26 9.32
CA GLU A 210 4.81 -23.68 9.40
C GLU A 210 4.83 -24.33 8.02
N GLU A 211 4.26 -23.67 7.03
CA GLU A 211 4.25 -24.15 5.65
C GLU A 211 5.65 -24.11 5.01
N GLU A 212 6.42 -23.03 5.22
CA GLU A 212 7.82 -22.95 4.82
C GLU A 212 8.66 -24.06 5.45
N ARG A 213 8.42 -24.36 6.73
CA ARG A 213 9.04 -25.48 7.45
C ARG A 213 8.66 -26.81 6.82
N GLN A 214 7.39 -27.01 6.47
CA GLN A 214 6.93 -28.23 5.80
C GLN A 214 7.51 -28.39 4.39
N GLU A 215 7.58 -27.32 3.60
CA GLU A 215 8.21 -27.31 2.28
C GLU A 215 9.71 -27.58 2.38
N ALA A 216 10.40 -26.96 3.35
CA ALA A 216 11.81 -27.20 3.63
C ALA A 216 12.06 -28.65 4.07
N ASN A 217 11.24 -29.19 4.96
CA ASN A 217 11.29 -30.60 5.38
C ASN A 217 11.09 -31.55 4.20
N ALA A 218 10.09 -31.31 3.35
CA ALA A 218 9.84 -32.12 2.16
C ALA A 218 11.00 -32.05 1.16
N ALA A 219 11.58 -30.87 0.96
CA ALA A 219 12.75 -30.69 0.10
C ALA A 219 13.99 -31.42 0.65
N ILE A 220 14.23 -31.35 1.96
CA ILE A 220 15.32 -32.09 2.61
C ILE A 220 15.10 -33.59 2.49
N GLN A 221 13.90 -34.09 2.75
CA GLN A 221 13.58 -35.51 2.56
C GLN A 221 13.79 -35.97 1.12
N HIS A 222 13.45 -35.14 0.13
CA HIS A 222 13.71 -35.43 -1.27
C HIS A 222 15.22 -35.46 -1.60
N MET A 223 16.00 -34.50 -1.08
CA MET A 223 17.45 -34.48 -1.22
C MET A 223 18.11 -35.72 -0.56
N LEU A 224 17.52 -36.21 0.53
CA LEU A 224 17.98 -37.38 1.29
C LEU A 224 17.48 -38.72 0.73
N ALA A 225 16.76 -38.73 -0.39
CA ALA A 225 16.23 -39.95 -0.98
C ALA A 225 17.35 -40.98 -1.29
N PRO A 226 17.08 -42.29 -1.19
CA PRO A 226 18.10 -43.32 -1.39
C PRO A 226 18.83 -43.20 -2.73
N GLY A 227 20.16 -43.18 -2.70
CA GLY A 227 21.01 -43.13 -3.89
C GLY A 227 22.36 -42.45 -3.63
N PRO A 228 23.27 -42.46 -4.62
CA PRO A 228 24.60 -41.85 -4.48
C PRO A 228 24.53 -40.35 -4.19
N ARG A 229 23.57 -39.63 -4.82
CA ARG A 229 23.32 -38.21 -4.52
C ARG A 229 22.75 -38.00 -3.11
N GLY A 230 21.86 -38.86 -2.65
CA GLY A 230 21.34 -38.80 -1.28
C GLY A 230 22.44 -38.93 -0.24
N LEU A 231 23.37 -39.87 -0.43
CA LEU A 231 24.55 -40.03 0.45
C LEU A 231 25.46 -38.79 0.44
N ALA A 232 25.67 -38.16 -0.72
CA ALA A 232 26.42 -36.90 -0.81
C ALA A 232 25.72 -35.77 -0.03
N TYR A 233 24.39 -35.65 -0.14
CA TYR A 233 23.60 -34.71 0.67
C TYR A 233 23.65 -35.02 2.17
N GLN A 234 23.59 -36.28 2.59
CA GLN A 234 23.73 -36.67 3.99
C GLN A 234 25.09 -36.23 4.56
N ARG A 235 26.16 -36.45 3.80
CA ARG A 235 27.51 -36.02 4.18
C ARG A 235 27.61 -34.49 4.23
N LEU A 236 27.04 -33.79 3.25
CA LEU A 236 27.01 -32.32 3.23
C LEU A 236 26.29 -31.76 4.46
N LEU A 237 25.11 -32.29 4.77
CA LEU A 237 24.34 -31.89 5.95
C LEU A 237 25.11 -32.16 7.25
N LYS A 238 25.80 -33.31 7.36
CA LYS A 238 26.66 -33.58 8.51
C LYS A 238 27.81 -32.57 8.65
N HIS A 239 28.40 -32.12 7.55
CA HIS A 239 29.44 -31.08 7.58
C HIS A 239 28.86 -29.74 8.02
N ILE A 240 27.71 -29.34 7.48
CA ILE A 240 27.03 -28.08 7.83
C ILE A 240 26.59 -28.07 9.29
N CYS A 241 26.05 -29.18 9.78
CA CYS A 241 25.51 -29.31 11.15
C CYS A 241 26.54 -29.78 12.19
N ALA A 242 27.83 -29.90 11.82
CA ALA A 242 28.87 -30.31 12.75
C ALA A 242 29.02 -29.29 13.90
N ALA A 243 29.41 -29.76 15.09
CA ALA A 243 29.67 -28.89 16.25
C ALA A 243 30.74 -27.81 15.97
N THR A 244 31.60 -28.06 14.99
CA THR A 244 32.50 -27.06 14.42
C THR A 244 32.39 -27.16 12.90
N PRO A 245 31.56 -26.32 12.26
CA PRO A 245 31.38 -26.39 10.81
C PRO A 245 32.68 -26.00 10.08
N PRO A 246 33.01 -26.66 8.96
CA PRO A 246 34.19 -26.35 8.17
C PRO A 246 34.08 -24.94 7.58
N GLN A 247 35.24 -24.32 7.30
CA GLN A 247 35.26 -23.01 6.66
C GLN A 247 34.73 -23.11 5.21
N ALA A 248 34.18 -22.02 4.68
CA ALA A 248 33.69 -21.97 3.31
C ALA A 248 34.76 -22.35 2.27
N THR A 249 36.03 -22.02 2.57
CA THR A 249 37.23 -22.36 1.79
C THR A 249 37.49 -23.86 1.67
N GLU A 250 36.90 -24.68 2.56
CA GLU A 250 37.03 -26.14 2.59
C GLU A 250 35.72 -26.81 2.13
N LEU A 251 34.58 -26.26 2.55
CA LEU A 251 33.26 -26.82 2.27
C LEU A 251 32.85 -26.71 0.79
N ILE A 252 33.11 -25.56 0.14
CA ILE A 252 32.72 -25.34 -1.26
C ILE A 252 33.53 -26.25 -2.21
N PRO A 253 34.87 -26.36 -2.10
CA PRO A 253 35.63 -27.30 -2.93
C PRO A 253 35.26 -28.77 -2.70
N TRP A 254 35.01 -29.15 -1.44
CA TRP A 254 34.52 -30.49 -1.13
C TRP A 254 33.17 -30.77 -1.81
N THR A 255 32.25 -29.80 -1.76
CA THR A 255 30.91 -29.94 -2.36
C THR A 255 31.01 -30.04 -3.88
N ALA A 256 31.85 -29.22 -4.53
CA ALA A 256 32.10 -29.30 -5.97
C ALA A 256 32.59 -30.69 -6.39
N ALA A 257 33.53 -31.27 -5.64
CA ALA A 257 34.05 -32.61 -5.90
C ALA A 257 33.01 -33.71 -5.62
N ALA A 258 32.27 -33.64 -4.51
CA ALA A 258 31.31 -34.65 -4.11
C ALA A 258 30.06 -34.72 -5.02
N PHE A 259 29.70 -33.60 -5.66
CA PHE A 259 28.54 -33.50 -6.54
C PHE A 259 28.90 -33.42 -8.03
N GLU A 260 30.20 -33.42 -8.37
CA GLU A 260 30.72 -33.28 -9.74
C GLU A 260 30.21 -32.00 -10.44
N ILE A 261 30.21 -30.88 -9.72
CA ILE A 261 29.73 -29.57 -10.17
C ILE A 261 30.83 -28.50 -10.12
N THR A 262 30.58 -27.34 -10.73
CA THR A 262 31.52 -26.21 -10.69
C THR A 262 31.53 -25.53 -9.31
N LEU A 263 32.59 -24.77 -8.99
CA LEU A 263 32.67 -24.03 -7.72
C LEU A 263 31.52 -23.03 -7.51
N PRO A 264 31.07 -22.24 -8.53
CA PRO A 264 29.91 -21.38 -8.37
C PRO A 264 28.61 -22.14 -8.08
N GLU A 265 28.39 -23.28 -8.75
CA GLU A 265 27.21 -24.13 -8.50
C GLU A 265 27.26 -24.75 -7.10
N ALA A 266 28.44 -25.16 -6.64
CA ALA A 266 28.65 -25.65 -5.28
C ALA A 266 28.37 -24.58 -4.22
N GLU A 267 28.78 -23.33 -4.46
CA GLU A 267 28.47 -22.23 -3.56
C GLU A 267 26.96 -21.99 -3.46
N THR A 268 26.25 -21.94 -4.59
CA THR A 268 24.79 -21.82 -4.61
C THR A 268 24.13 -22.98 -3.86
N LEU A 269 24.57 -24.21 -4.13
CA LEU A 269 24.04 -25.40 -3.48
C LEU A 269 24.23 -25.37 -1.95
N VAL A 270 25.42 -24.97 -1.48
CA VAL A 270 25.73 -24.85 -0.05
C VAL A 270 24.85 -23.79 0.61
N ARG A 271 24.69 -22.62 -0.01
CA ARG A 271 23.83 -21.54 0.51
C ARG A 271 22.37 -21.97 0.59
N GLU A 272 21.84 -22.59 -0.46
CA GLU A 272 20.47 -23.11 -0.48
C GLU A 272 20.27 -24.19 0.58
N THR A 273 21.25 -25.08 0.75
CA THR A 273 21.18 -26.16 1.75
C THR A 273 21.20 -25.58 3.17
N ILE A 274 22.10 -24.64 3.48
CA ILE A 274 22.14 -23.95 4.78
C ILE A 274 20.81 -23.24 5.06
N HIS A 275 20.27 -22.53 4.07
CA HIS A 275 19.01 -21.82 4.23
C HIS A 275 17.87 -22.80 4.57
N ARG A 276 17.74 -23.90 3.83
CA ARG A 276 16.72 -24.93 4.09
C ARG A 276 16.88 -25.55 5.47
N VAL A 277 18.11 -25.88 5.89
CA VAL A 277 18.40 -26.42 7.22
C VAL A 277 17.99 -25.44 8.33
N ALA A 278 18.29 -24.15 8.16
CA ALA A 278 17.93 -23.12 9.13
C ALA A 278 16.40 -22.89 9.23
N THR A 279 15.64 -23.26 8.21
CA THR A 279 14.16 -23.16 8.18
C THR A 279 13.47 -24.44 8.69
N THR A 280 14.20 -25.54 8.87
CA THR A 280 13.67 -26.81 9.41
C THR A 280 13.89 -26.95 10.92
N ASP A 281 13.07 -27.79 11.59
CA ASP A 281 13.31 -28.17 12.98
C ASP A 281 14.51 -29.13 13.09
N VAL A 282 15.36 -28.86 14.09
CA VAL A 282 16.65 -29.53 14.34
C VAL A 282 16.52 -31.05 14.54
N ASP A 283 15.33 -31.52 14.91
CA ASP A 283 15.06 -32.93 15.22
C ASP A 283 15.23 -33.89 14.04
N VAL A 284 15.10 -33.43 12.79
CA VAL A 284 15.32 -34.27 11.59
C VAL A 284 16.79 -34.70 11.47
N PHE A 285 17.72 -33.87 11.96
CA PHE A 285 19.16 -34.11 11.80
C PHE A 285 19.76 -34.96 12.92
N LEU A 286 19.12 -35.02 14.10
CA LEU A 286 19.55 -35.85 15.22
C LEU A 286 19.32 -37.35 14.99
N GLN A 287 18.50 -37.73 14.01
CA GLN A 287 18.19 -39.13 13.68
C GLN A 287 19.01 -39.69 12.50
N MET A 288 19.91 -38.91 11.91
CA MET A 288 20.72 -39.34 10.76
C MET A 288 21.94 -40.15 11.20
N GLU A 289 21.75 -41.44 11.50
CA GLU A 289 22.86 -42.39 11.62
C GLU A 289 23.43 -42.70 10.23
N LEU A 290 24.60 -42.16 9.91
CA LEU A 290 25.35 -42.58 8.72
C LEU A 290 25.89 -44.00 8.92
N PRO A 291 25.82 -44.89 7.91
CA PRO A 291 26.58 -46.13 7.95
C PRO A 291 28.08 -45.80 8.11
N ALA A 292 28.75 -46.52 9.02
CA ALA A 292 30.17 -46.35 9.29
C ALA A 292 30.97 -46.37 7.97
N GLU A 293 31.86 -45.40 7.80
CA GLU A 293 32.70 -45.24 6.61
C GLU A 293 33.43 -46.57 6.31
N ALA A 294 33.28 -47.05 5.08
CA ALA A 294 34.03 -48.16 4.49
C ALA A 294 35.02 -47.62 3.46
#